data_AF-A0A7S3JNA4-F1
#
_entry.id   AF-A0A7S3JNA4-F1
#
_cell.length_a   1.000
_cell.length_b   1.000
_cell.length_c   1.000
_cell.angle_alpha   90.00
_cell.angle_beta   90.00
_cell.angle_gamma   90.00
#
_symmetry.space_group_name_H-M   'P 1'
#
loop_
_entity.id
_entity.type
_entity.pdbx_description
1 polymer ?
#
loop_
_entity_poly.entity_id
_entity_poly.type
_entity_poly.pdbx_seq_one_letter_code
_entity_poly.pdbx_strand_id
1 'polypeptide(L)'
;KSQEPAEVELVLAWRTNPRLEIPLPETVQKEEQLWCALTPDQIQAFPCGPNELTIVAIRAKHLLAKDIGNTSDPYIRIMIDCHQVRTEVKPKTTRPVWLETFKLNVERPDNIVFDLYDH
;
A
#
# COMPACT_ATOMS: atom_id res chain seq x y z
N LYS A 1 23.64 -5.77 26.97
CA LYS A 1 22.22 -5.33 27.05
C LYS A 1 21.48 -6.02 25.93
N SER A 2 20.50 -6.87 26.24
CA SER A 2 19.69 -7.57 25.25
C SER A 2 18.81 -6.53 24.56
N GLN A 3 19.06 -6.25 23.29
CA GLN A 3 18.20 -5.36 22.51
C GLN A 3 16.97 -6.18 22.08
N GLU A 4 15.79 -5.65 22.35
CA GLU A 4 14.53 -6.28 21.93
C GLU A 4 14.46 -6.31 20.39
N PRO A 5 13.84 -7.35 19.79
CA PRO A 5 13.73 -7.45 18.34
C PRO A 5 12.88 -6.29 17.80
N ALA A 6 13.25 -5.78 16.62
CA ALA A 6 12.47 -4.78 15.92
C ALA A 6 11.09 -5.35 15.57
N GLU A 7 10.04 -4.61 15.89
CA GLU A 7 8.65 -5.01 15.69
C GLU A 7 7.91 -3.93 14.91
N VAL A 8 7.12 -4.33 13.92
CA VAL A 8 6.29 -3.43 13.13
C VAL A 8 4.85 -3.91 13.23
N GLU A 9 3.95 -3.00 13.60
CA GLU A 9 2.52 -3.28 13.73
C GLU A 9 1.77 -2.70 12.54
N LEU A 10 1.15 -3.59 11.77
CA LEU A 10 0.37 -3.29 10.57
C LEU A 10 -0.97 -4.03 10.65
N VAL A 11 -2.04 -3.41 10.14
CA VAL A 11 -3.32 -4.08 9.92
C VAL A 11 -3.60 -4.14 8.44
N LEU A 12 -3.87 -5.35 7.94
CA LEU A 12 -4.33 -5.57 6.58
C LEU A 12 -5.78 -6.03 6.61
N ALA A 13 -6.62 -5.42 5.79
CA ALA A 13 -8.00 -5.84 5.58
C ALA A 13 -8.29 -5.89 4.08
N TRP A 14 -8.41 -7.09 3.54
CA TRP A 14 -8.94 -7.31 2.19
C TRP A 14 -10.46 -7.38 2.27
N ARG A 15 -11.14 -6.59 1.44
CA ARG A 15 -12.57 -6.70 1.20
C ARG A 15 -12.83 -6.96 -0.29
N THR A 16 -13.35 -8.14 -0.61
CA THR A 16 -13.96 -8.37 -1.92
C THR A 16 -15.33 -7.74 -1.88
N ASN A 17 -15.56 -6.76 -2.75
CA ASN A 17 -16.85 -6.10 -2.89
C ASN A 17 -17.58 -6.65 -4.12
N PRO A 18 -18.32 -7.77 -4.00
CA PRO A 18 -19.06 -8.37 -5.11
C PRO A 18 -20.20 -7.46 -5.62
N ARG A 19 -20.47 -6.31 -4.97
CA ARG A 19 -21.40 -5.29 -5.49
C ARG A 19 -20.79 -4.36 -6.54
N LEU A 20 -19.48 -4.46 -6.79
CA LEU A 20 -18.78 -3.74 -7.86
C LEU A 20 -18.60 -4.59 -9.12
N GLU A 21 -18.96 -5.87 -9.12
CA GLU A 21 -19.23 -6.62 -10.34
C GLU A 21 -20.54 -6.11 -10.94
N ILE A 22 -20.48 -4.94 -11.58
CA ILE A 22 -21.58 -4.44 -12.40
C ILE A 22 -21.46 -5.22 -13.71
N PRO A 23 -22.36 -6.19 -14.02
CA PRO A 23 -22.36 -6.80 -15.34
C PRO A 23 -22.62 -5.68 -16.36
N LEU A 24 -21.59 -5.34 -17.13
CA LEU A 24 -21.70 -4.28 -18.12
C LEU A 24 -22.74 -4.70 -19.16
N PRO A 25 -23.74 -3.85 -19.47
CA PRO A 25 -24.70 -4.16 -20.52
C PRO A 25 -23.95 -4.32 -21.86
N GLU A 26 -24.42 -5.22 -22.74
CA GLU A 26 -23.79 -5.54 -24.04
C GLU A 26 -23.43 -4.31 -24.89
N THR A 27 -24.12 -3.19 -24.71
CA THR A 27 -23.82 -1.91 -25.36
C THR A 27 -22.44 -1.35 -24.98
N VAL A 28 -21.98 -1.56 -23.76
CA VAL A 28 -20.67 -1.12 -23.26
C VAL A 28 -19.54 -2.04 -23.75
N GLN A 29 -19.82 -3.32 -24.03
CA GLN A 29 -18.84 -4.25 -24.61
C GLN A 29 -18.38 -3.81 -26.02
N LYS A 30 -19.21 -3.06 -26.75
CA LYS A 30 -18.82 -2.43 -28.02
C LYS A 30 -17.94 -1.19 -27.81
N GLU A 31 -18.07 -0.50 -26.69
CA GLU A 31 -17.17 0.59 -26.27
C GLU A 31 -15.82 0.07 -25.74
N GLU A 32 -15.75 -1.17 -25.21
CA GLU A 32 -14.48 -1.85 -24.89
C GLU A 32 -13.57 -2.02 -26.14
N GLN A 33 -14.15 -2.24 -27.32
CA GLN A 33 -13.38 -2.25 -28.57
C GLN A 33 -12.79 -0.87 -28.93
N LEU A 34 -13.42 0.21 -28.48
CA LEU A 34 -12.87 1.57 -28.56
C LEU A 34 -11.85 1.84 -27.44
N TRP A 35 -11.96 1.15 -26.31
CA TRP A 35 -11.03 1.21 -25.17
C TRP A 35 -9.60 0.76 -25.53
N CYS A 36 -9.45 -0.18 -26.47
CA CYS A 36 -8.15 -0.59 -27.01
C CYS A 36 -7.45 0.49 -27.84
N ALA A 37 -8.16 1.56 -28.24
CA ALA A 37 -7.60 2.69 -28.97
C ALA A 37 -7.10 3.83 -28.07
N LEU A 38 -7.24 3.68 -26.74
CA LEU A 38 -6.86 4.71 -25.79
C LEU A 38 -5.39 4.61 -25.39
N THR A 39 -4.78 5.77 -25.19
CA THR A 39 -3.38 5.88 -24.77
C THR A 39 -3.21 5.36 -23.33
N PRO A 40 -2.01 4.89 -22.93
CA PRO A 40 -1.75 4.38 -21.59
C PRO A 40 -2.19 5.32 -20.44
N ASP A 41 -2.19 6.63 -20.70
CA ASP A 41 -2.60 7.68 -19.76
C ASP A 41 -4.12 7.70 -19.47
N GLN A 42 -4.94 7.24 -20.43
CA GLN A 42 -6.40 7.18 -20.31
C GLN A 42 -6.89 5.88 -19.63
N ILE A 43 -6.09 4.81 -19.65
CA ILE A 43 -6.41 3.52 -19.02
C ILE A 43 -6.44 3.64 -17.48
N GLN A 44 -5.69 4.59 -16.92
CA GLN A 44 -5.59 4.80 -15.48
C GLN A 44 -6.81 5.49 -14.84
N ALA A 45 -7.82 5.86 -15.64
CA ALA A 45 -9.04 6.53 -15.17
C ALA A 45 -10.21 5.56 -14.85
N PHE A 46 -10.03 4.25 -15.04
CA PHE A 46 -11.09 3.25 -14.81
C PHE A 46 -10.92 2.64 -13.42
N PRO A 47 -11.96 2.63 -12.57
CA PRO A 47 -11.85 2.11 -11.21
C PRO A 47 -11.49 0.63 -11.29
N CYS A 48 -10.23 0.34 -10.98
CA CYS A 48 -9.66 -0.99 -10.99
C CYS A 48 -10.35 -1.85 -9.92
N GLY A 49 -10.87 -3.02 -10.35
CA GLY A 49 -11.26 -4.18 -9.53
C GLY A 49 -12.35 -4.01 -8.46
N PRO A 50 -13.19 -5.04 -8.22
CA PRO A 50 -14.13 -5.06 -7.08
C PRO A 50 -13.44 -5.25 -5.72
N ASN A 51 -12.12 -5.34 -5.69
CA ASN A 51 -11.35 -5.75 -4.52
C ASN A 51 -10.59 -4.55 -3.92
N GLU A 52 -10.84 -4.28 -2.64
CA GLU A 52 -10.21 -3.21 -1.87
C GLU A 52 -9.30 -3.82 -0.81
N LEU A 53 -8.02 -3.44 -0.82
CA LEU A 53 -7.07 -3.71 0.24
C LEU A 53 -6.86 -2.44 1.07
N THR A 54 -7.27 -2.50 2.33
CA THR A 54 -7.00 -1.47 3.32
C THR A 54 -5.77 -1.86 4.13
N ILE A 55 -4.80 -0.96 4.23
CA ILE A 55 -3.56 -1.14 5.00
C ILE A 55 -3.47 -0.02 6.01
N VAL A 56 -3.32 -0.36 7.28
CA VAL A 56 -3.12 0.61 8.36
C VAL A 56 -1.73 0.42 8.93
N ALA A 57 -0.86 1.40 8.69
CA ALA A 57 0.46 1.45 9.29
C ALA A 57 0.35 2.09 10.68
N ILE A 58 0.45 1.28 11.74
CA ILE A 58 0.24 1.77 13.11
C ILE A 58 1.54 2.37 13.64
N ARG A 59 2.55 1.52 13.87
CA ARG A 59 3.80 1.91 14.55
C ARG A 59 4.90 0.88 14.33
N ALA A 60 6.14 1.28 14.59
CA ALA A 60 7.24 0.36 14.80
C ALA A 60 7.89 0.59 16.17
N LYS A 61 8.53 -0.44 16.70
CA LYS A 61 9.22 -0.43 17.98
C LYS A 61 10.58 -1.10 17.85
N HIS A 62 11.52 -0.64 18.67
CA HIS A 62 12.86 -1.24 18.81
C HIS A 62 13.63 -1.30 17.49
N LEU A 63 13.44 -0.29 16.63
CA LEU A 63 14.23 -0.15 15.43
C LEU A 63 15.70 0.01 15.80
N LEU A 64 16.56 -0.67 15.05
CA LEU A 64 18.01 -0.51 15.16
C LEU A 64 18.35 0.90 14.70
N ALA A 65 18.84 1.74 15.61
CA ALA A 65 19.40 3.02 15.23
C ALA A 65 20.64 2.77 14.36
N LYS A 66 20.59 3.26 13.13
CA LYS A 66 21.70 3.10 12.18
C LYS A 66 22.79 4.14 12.41
N ASP A 67 22.44 5.29 12.97
CA ASP A 67 23.35 6.40 13.22
C ASP A 67 23.95 6.40 14.63
N ILE A 68 25.18 6.94 14.71
CA ILE A 68 25.99 7.14 15.93
C ILE A 68 25.25 7.95 17.02
N GLY A 69 24.13 8.60 16.68
CA GLY A 69 23.27 9.37 17.58
C GLY A 69 22.05 8.65 18.17
N ASN A 70 21.86 7.33 17.96
CA ASN A 70 20.66 6.59 18.37
C ASN A 70 19.33 7.07 17.73
N THR A 71 19.40 7.81 16.64
CA THR A 71 18.25 8.36 15.93
C THR A 71 18.20 7.79 14.52
N SER A 72 17.01 7.46 14.05
CA SER A 72 16.71 7.05 12.67
C SER A 72 15.52 7.85 12.19
N ASP A 73 15.39 8.04 10.89
CA ASP A 73 14.27 8.66 10.19
C ASP A 73 13.44 7.57 9.46
N PRO A 74 12.74 6.68 10.19
CA PRO A 74 12.10 5.53 9.58
C PRO A 74 10.84 5.86 8.77
N TYR A 75 10.66 5.13 7.66
CA TYR A 75 9.42 5.04 6.90
C TYR A 75 9.19 3.63 6.34
N ILE A 76 7.93 3.28 6.12
CA ILE A 76 7.55 2.00 5.51
C ILE A 76 7.22 2.25 4.04
N ARG A 77 7.86 1.49 3.16
CA ARG A 77 7.49 1.35 1.75
C ARG A 77 6.65 0.09 1.59
N ILE A 78 5.48 0.26 0.99
CA ILE A 78 4.51 -0.79 0.73
C ILE A 78 4.42 -0.93 -0.79
N MET A 79 4.73 -2.11 -1.30
CA MET A 79 4.64 -2.43 -2.73
C MET A 79 3.66 -3.59 -2.92
N ILE A 80 2.67 -3.38 -3.80
CA ILE A 80 1.64 -4.37 -4.13
C ILE A 80 1.35 -4.24 -5.61
N ASP A 81 1.73 -5.25 -6.39
CA ASP A 81 1.62 -5.26 -7.85
C ASP A 81 2.24 -4.01 -8.49
N CYS A 82 1.42 -3.15 -9.11
CA CYS A 82 1.80 -1.88 -9.73
C CYS A 82 1.66 -0.67 -8.79
N HIS A 83 1.17 -0.86 -7.56
CA HIS A 83 0.98 0.20 -6.58
C HIS A 83 2.18 0.25 -5.63
N GLN A 84 2.76 1.45 -5.50
CA GLN A 84 3.77 1.75 -4.50
C GLN A 84 3.29 2.92 -3.65
N VAL A 85 3.16 2.69 -2.35
CA VAL A 85 2.85 3.73 -1.37
C VAL A 85 3.90 3.73 -0.27
N ARG A 86 4.06 4.88 0.39
CA ARG A 86 4.98 5.03 1.52
C ARG A 86 4.31 5.86 2.60
N THR A 87 4.66 5.56 3.85
CA THR A 87 4.27 6.37 5.00
C THR A 87 5.07 7.68 5.04
N GLU A 88 4.62 8.59 5.88
CA GLU A 88 5.43 9.75 6.27
C GLU A 88 6.74 9.30 6.92
N VAL A 89 7.81 10.03 6.66
CA VAL A 89 9.09 9.85 7.34
C VAL A 89 8.97 10.47 8.73
N LYS A 90 9.17 9.66 9.78
CA LYS A 90 9.17 10.18 11.16
C LYS A 90 10.61 10.44 11.59
N PRO A 91 11.03 11.70 11.76
CA PRO A 91 12.42 11.99 12.03
C PRO A 91 12.84 11.64 13.47
N LYS A 92 14.10 11.23 13.61
CA LYS A 92 14.84 11.04 14.86
C LYS A 92 14.14 10.16 15.89
N THR A 93 13.55 9.04 15.45
CA THR A 93 12.85 8.10 16.32
C THR A 93 13.12 6.65 15.97
N THR A 94 13.36 5.83 16.99
CA THR A 94 13.42 4.37 16.90
C THR A 94 12.08 3.70 17.22
N ARG A 95 11.05 4.52 17.49
CA ARG A 95 9.68 4.13 17.83
C ARG A 95 8.67 4.99 17.06
N PRO A 96 8.66 4.95 15.72
CA PRO A 96 7.75 5.76 14.92
C PRO A 96 6.30 5.31 15.10
N VAL A 97 5.38 6.28 15.08
CA VAL A 97 3.94 6.06 15.06
C VAL A 97 3.41 6.81 13.84
N TRP A 98 2.87 6.07 12.88
CA TRP A 98 2.34 6.64 11.63
C TRP A 98 0.84 6.86 11.74
N LEU A 99 0.08 5.82 12.16
CA LEU A 99 -1.39 5.80 12.16
C LEU A 99 -1.98 6.19 10.79
N GLU A 100 -1.29 5.80 9.73
CA GLU A 100 -1.67 6.12 8.36
C GLU A 100 -2.49 4.98 7.76
N THR A 101 -3.54 5.32 7.02
CA THR A 101 -4.40 4.35 6.33
C THR A 101 -4.28 4.52 4.82
N PHE A 102 -3.94 3.44 4.13
CA PHE A 102 -3.88 3.35 2.68
C PHE A 102 -5.00 2.45 2.19
N LYS A 103 -5.70 2.88 1.15
CA LYS A 103 -6.70 2.07 0.45
C LYS A 103 -6.25 1.88 -0.97
N LEU A 104 -6.04 0.64 -1.35
CA LEU A 104 -5.56 0.25 -2.67
C LEU A 104 -6.59 -0.67 -3.31
N ASN A 105 -6.91 -0.39 -4.55
CA ASN A 105 -7.76 -1.24 -5.35
C ASN A 105 -6.87 -2.28 -6.05
N VAL A 106 -6.93 -3.52 -5.59
CA VAL A 106 -6.04 -4.61 -6.03
C VAL A 106 -6.88 -5.85 -6.32
N GLU A 107 -6.79 -6.41 -7.53
CA GLU A 107 -7.54 -7.61 -7.88
C GLU A 107 -7.11 -8.81 -7.04
N ARG A 108 -5.79 -9.02 -6.93
CA ARG A 108 -5.19 -10.03 -6.07
C ARG A 108 -3.87 -9.50 -5.50
N PRO A 109 -3.79 -9.16 -4.21
CA PRO A 109 -2.55 -8.91 -3.50
C PRO A 109 -1.81 -10.24 -3.24
N ASP A 110 -1.34 -10.87 -4.32
CA ASP A 110 -0.56 -12.10 -4.23
C ASP A 110 0.84 -11.83 -3.65
N ASN A 111 1.41 -10.64 -3.93
CA ASN A 111 2.74 -10.25 -3.46
C ASN A 111 2.71 -8.86 -2.81
N ILE A 112 2.51 -8.83 -1.49
CA ILE A 112 2.65 -7.62 -0.68
C ILE A 112 4.05 -7.59 -0.07
N VAL A 113 4.83 -6.55 -0.39
CA VAL A 113 6.17 -6.34 0.18
C VAL A 113 6.16 -5.12 1.09
N PHE A 114 6.64 -5.32 2.32
CA PHE A 114 6.83 -4.28 3.32
C PHE A 114 8.32 -4.10 3.57
N ASP A 115 8.86 -2.97 3.13
CA ASP A 115 10.25 -2.61 3.39
C ASP A 115 10.29 -1.46 4.39
N LEU A 116 11.08 -1.60 5.45
CA LEU A 116 11.37 -0.52 6.37
C LEU A 116 12.68 0.16 5.94
N TYR A 117 12.62 1.46 5.69
CA TYR A 117 13.77 2.27 5.32
C TYR A 117 14.07 3.31 6.39
N ASP A 118 15.32 3.76 6.40
CA ASP A 118 15.85 4.87 7.19
C ASP A 118 16.39 5.91 6.18
N HIS A 119 16.02 7.19 6.33
CA HIS A 119 16.43 8.26 5.40
C HIS A 119 17.91 8.65 5.61
#